data_AF-A0A9X4KXN5-F1
#
_entry.id   AF-A0A9X4KXN5-F1
#
_cell.length_a   1.000
_cell.length_b   1.000
_cell.length_c   1.000
_cell.angle_alpha   90.00
_cell.angle_beta   90.00
_cell.angle_gamma   90.00
#
_symmetry.space_group_name_H-M   'P 1'
#
loop_
_entity.id
_entity.type
_entity.pdbx_description
1 polymer ?
#
loop_
_entity_poly.entity_id
_entity_poly.type
_entity_poly.pdbx_seq_one_letter_code
_entity_poly.pdbx_strand_id
1 'polypeptide(L)'
;MLAVTILGTALSGCSGNSSSENDGASSQASGGSQGAKPAETVTLQVFSMPSNTSGMQQGWFADILREKVGVNLELLPAGDQGDQKLQALMAGGELPDIVVFKTKRQVEDAVRAGMLENLDEHLDKLPNVSKNASVALQYYRDAVSNGSGKAYALPNKIGPSEVGANINYGPVIRWDLYKKAWHASNQGIGRLSAGSEADAGP
;
A
#
# COMPACT_ATOMS: atom_id res chain seq x y z
N MET A 1 -48.83 28.64 -5.51
CA MET A 1 -47.89 29.44 -6.31
C MET A 1 -46.49 28.97 -5.93
N LEU A 2 -45.63 28.43 -6.78
CA LEU A 2 -45.50 28.42 -8.22
C LEU A 2 -44.93 27.05 -8.60
N ALA A 3 -45.64 26.29 -9.43
CA ALA A 3 -45.14 25.09 -10.09
C ALA A 3 -44.42 25.52 -11.38
N VAL A 4 -43.30 24.88 -11.73
CA VAL A 4 -42.73 24.95 -13.07
C VAL A 4 -42.37 23.54 -13.53
N THR A 5 -42.71 23.32 -14.79
CA THR A 5 -43.10 22.08 -15.44
C THR A 5 -41.94 21.49 -16.26
N ILE A 6 -42.03 20.17 -16.44
CA ILE A 6 -41.27 19.28 -17.32
C ILE A 6 -41.25 19.76 -18.78
N LEU A 7 -40.13 19.58 -19.48
CA LEU A 7 -40.11 19.45 -20.94
C LEU A 7 -39.13 18.36 -21.37
N GLY A 8 -39.68 17.24 -21.85
CA GLY A 8 -38.95 16.20 -22.57
C GLY A 8 -39.12 16.39 -24.08
N THR A 9 -38.11 16.02 -24.84
CA THR A 9 -38.20 15.80 -26.28
C THR A 9 -37.56 14.45 -26.63
N ALA A 10 -38.35 13.59 -27.26
CA ALA A 10 -37.90 12.43 -28.01
C ALA A 10 -38.05 12.75 -29.50
N LEU A 11 -37.17 12.23 -30.37
CA LEU A 11 -37.50 11.38 -31.53
C LEU A 11 -36.32 11.19 -32.52
N SER A 12 -36.30 9.98 -33.10
CA SER A 12 -35.87 9.60 -34.47
C SER A 12 -34.38 9.71 -34.82
N GLY A 13 -33.67 8.70 -35.33
CA GLY A 13 -34.08 7.57 -36.16
C GLY A 13 -33.87 7.89 -37.64
N CYS A 14 -32.76 7.43 -38.23
CA CYS A 14 -32.64 7.18 -39.67
C CYS A 14 -31.54 6.13 -39.95
N SER A 15 -31.94 5.05 -40.61
CA SER A 15 -31.10 4.05 -41.26
C SER A 15 -30.61 4.56 -42.62
N GLY A 16 -29.44 4.13 -43.09
CA GLY A 16 -29.06 4.34 -44.49
C GLY A 16 -27.69 3.77 -44.85
N ASN A 17 -27.71 2.64 -45.55
CA ASN A 17 -26.59 1.92 -46.13
C ASN A 17 -26.14 2.54 -47.47
N SER A 18 -24.83 2.77 -47.67
CA SER A 18 -24.19 2.63 -48.99
C SER A 18 -22.67 2.59 -48.91
N SER A 19 -22.14 1.56 -49.57
CA SER A 19 -20.76 1.16 -49.81
C SER A 19 -19.90 2.22 -50.50
N SER A 20 -18.58 2.15 -50.29
CA SER A 20 -17.56 2.14 -51.35
C SER A 20 -16.19 1.77 -50.76
N GLU A 21 -15.57 0.75 -51.37
CA GLU A 21 -14.13 0.46 -51.37
C GLU A 21 -13.31 1.72 -51.76
N ASN A 22 -12.00 1.87 -51.58
CA ASN A 22 -10.87 0.95 -51.66
C ASN A 22 -9.64 1.79 -51.22
N ASP A 23 -8.70 1.24 -50.46
CA ASP A 23 -7.28 1.39 -50.87
C ASP A 23 -6.39 0.41 -50.12
N GLY A 24 -5.64 -0.35 -50.90
CA GLY A 24 -4.76 -1.39 -50.44
C GLY A 24 -3.40 -0.86 -49.98
N ALA A 25 -2.80 -1.58 -49.05
CA ALA A 25 -1.36 -1.73 -49.00
C ALA A 25 -1.04 -3.09 -48.36
N SER A 26 -0.94 -4.10 -49.20
CA SER A 26 -0.28 -5.35 -48.86
C SER A 26 1.21 -5.07 -48.64
N SER A 27 1.74 -5.54 -47.53
CA SER A 27 3.18 -5.74 -47.38
C SER A 27 3.42 -7.08 -46.70
N GLN A 28 4.09 -7.89 -47.49
CA GLN A 28 4.30 -9.32 -47.36
C GLN A 28 5.30 -9.61 -46.25
N ALA A 29 5.04 -10.69 -45.53
CA ALA A 29 5.90 -11.26 -44.51
C ALA A 29 7.31 -11.56 -45.05
N SER A 30 8.32 -11.30 -44.23
CA SER A 30 9.60 -11.99 -44.28
C SER A 30 9.95 -12.46 -42.87
N GLY A 31 10.02 -13.78 -42.73
CA GLY A 31 10.40 -14.44 -41.50
C GLY A 31 11.86 -14.20 -41.15
N GLY A 32 12.09 -13.91 -39.88
CA GLY A 32 13.41 -13.80 -39.27
C GLY A 32 13.28 -13.95 -37.76
N SER A 33 13.64 -15.13 -37.27
CA SER A 33 13.93 -15.48 -35.87
C SER A 33 12.87 -15.09 -34.82
N GLN A 34 12.04 -16.07 -34.42
CA GLN A 34 11.44 -16.07 -33.08
C GLN A 34 12.55 -16.26 -32.03
N GLY A 35 13.34 -15.21 -31.82
CA GLY A 35 13.83 -14.91 -30.49
C GLY A 35 12.59 -14.65 -29.64
N ALA A 36 12.46 -15.36 -28.52
CA ALA A 36 11.36 -15.17 -27.57
C ALA A 36 11.14 -13.66 -27.37
N LYS A 37 9.93 -13.16 -27.69
CA LYS A 37 9.54 -11.78 -27.37
C LYS A 37 9.90 -11.57 -25.90
N PRO A 38 10.67 -10.52 -25.54
CA PRO A 38 10.89 -10.19 -24.14
C PRO A 38 9.53 -10.17 -23.48
N ALA A 39 9.37 -10.88 -22.35
CA ALA A 39 8.14 -10.82 -21.58
C ALA A 39 7.82 -9.33 -21.39
N GLU A 40 6.69 -8.90 -21.95
CA GLU A 40 6.30 -7.50 -21.95
C GLU A 40 6.19 -7.06 -20.49
N THR A 41 7.06 -6.13 -20.08
CA THR A 41 7.11 -5.74 -18.68
C THR A 41 5.86 -4.94 -18.36
N VAL A 42 5.06 -5.43 -17.40
CA VAL A 42 3.82 -4.77 -16.97
C VAL A 42 4.11 -3.85 -15.80
N THR A 43 3.57 -2.64 -15.82
CA THR A 43 3.62 -1.72 -14.68
C THR A 43 2.33 -1.85 -13.88
N LEU A 44 2.44 -2.15 -12.59
CA LEU A 44 1.32 -2.22 -11.66
C LEU A 44 1.31 -0.99 -10.75
N GLN A 45 0.14 -0.41 -10.55
CA GLN A 45 -0.07 0.70 -9.63
C GLN A 45 -0.32 0.17 -8.22
N VAL A 46 0.49 0.64 -7.28
CA VAL A 46 0.47 0.24 -5.87
C VAL A 46 0.07 1.43 -5.02
N PHE A 47 -1.05 1.33 -4.32
CA PHE A 47 -1.43 2.30 -3.31
C PHE A 47 -1.15 1.76 -1.91
N SER A 48 -0.07 2.25 -1.31
CA SER A 48 0.40 1.79 -0.01
C SER A 48 0.13 2.81 1.08
N MET A 49 -0.85 2.52 1.93
CA MET A 49 -1.23 3.36 3.06
C MET A 49 -0.09 3.67 4.05
N PRO A 50 0.80 2.72 4.40
CA PRO A 50 1.93 3.01 5.29
C PRO A 50 3.12 3.69 4.59
N SER A 51 3.06 3.89 3.26
CA SER A 51 4.16 4.48 2.51
C SER A 51 4.15 6.01 2.55
N ASN A 52 5.34 6.59 2.73
CA ASN A 52 5.62 8.01 2.50
C ASN A 52 6.36 8.26 1.18
N THR A 53 6.61 7.22 0.39
CA THR A 53 7.26 7.30 -0.94
C THR A 53 6.24 7.08 -2.05
N SER A 54 6.53 7.68 -3.21
CA SER A 54 5.72 7.61 -4.41
C SER A 54 6.58 7.61 -5.67
N GLY A 55 5.99 7.20 -6.79
CA GLY A 55 6.64 7.09 -8.09
C GLY A 55 7.14 5.66 -8.36
N MET A 56 7.90 5.53 -9.45
CA MET A 56 8.43 4.24 -9.88
C MET A 56 9.39 3.67 -8.82
N GLN A 57 9.15 2.42 -8.40
CA GLN A 57 10.01 1.72 -7.47
C GLN A 57 11.41 1.49 -8.08
N GLN A 58 12.45 1.78 -7.32
CA GLN A 58 13.85 1.65 -7.74
C GLN A 58 14.65 0.77 -6.76
N GLY A 59 15.85 0.38 -7.17
CA GLY A 59 16.80 -0.39 -6.38
C GLY A 59 16.73 -1.90 -6.64
N TRP A 60 17.57 -2.64 -5.93
CA TRP A 60 17.84 -4.07 -6.18
C TRP A 60 16.57 -4.94 -6.24
N PHE A 61 15.54 -4.63 -5.44
CA PHE A 61 14.30 -5.38 -5.43
C PHE A 61 13.45 -5.11 -6.68
N ALA A 62 13.43 -3.86 -7.18
CA ALA A 62 12.75 -3.53 -8.42
C ALA A 62 13.40 -4.23 -9.63
N ASP A 63 14.72 -4.38 -9.62
CA ASP A 63 15.44 -5.09 -10.67
C ASP A 63 15.09 -6.58 -10.68
N ILE A 64 15.00 -7.21 -9.51
CA ILE A 64 14.54 -8.61 -9.40
C ILE A 64 13.11 -8.78 -9.91
N LEU A 65 12.19 -7.87 -9.55
CA LEU A 65 10.80 -7.94 -10.04
C LEU A 65 10.74 -7.80 -11.56
N ARG A 66 11.55 -6.91 -12.14
CA ARG A 66 11.61 -6.73 -13.59
C ARG A 66 12.20 -7.94 -14.30
N GLU A 67 13.35 -8.44 -13.84
CA GLU A 67 14.09 -9.51 -14.50
C GLU A 67 13.44 -10.89 -14.34
N LYS A 68 12.88 -11.18 -13.16
CA LYS A 68 12.34 -12.52 -12.85
C LYS A 68 10.83 -12.62 -13.00
N VAL A 69 10.11 -11.53 -12.77
CA VAL A 69 8.64 -11.51 -12.77
C VAL A 69 8.09 -10.73 -13.97
N GLY A 70 8.90 -9.86 -14.58
CA GLY A 70 8.44 -8.99 -15.67
C GLY A 70 7.53 -7.86 -15.18
N VAL A 71 7.71 -7.39 -13.94
CA VAL A 71 6.82 -6.38 -13.33
C VAL A 71 7.60 -5.16 -12.84
N ASN A 72 7.08 -3.97 -13.14
CA ASN A 72 7.45 -2.72 -12.49
C ASN A 72 6.34 -2.30 -11.52
N LEU A 73 6.70 -1.64 -10.42
CA LEU A 73 5.75 -1.13 -9.44
C LEU A 73 5.80 0.40 -9.43
N GLU A 74 4.65 1.04 -9.63
CA GLU A 74 4.48 2.48 -9.47
C GLU A 74 3.70 2.75 -8.19
N LEU A 75 4.34 3.42 -7.23
CA LEU A 75 3.69 3.74 -5.95
C LEU A 75 2.90 5.04 -6.08
N LEU A 76 1.59 4.95 -5.92
CA LEU A 76 0.71 6.10 -5.87
C LEU A 76 0.90 6.86 -4.54
N PRO A 77 0.84 8.20 -4.55
CA PRO A 77 1.09 8.99 -3.36
C PRO A 77 -0.05 8.85 -2.35
N ALA A 78 0.17 8.11 -1.26
CA ALA A 78 -0.72 8.10 -0.10
C ALA A 78 -0.48 9.36 0.75
N GLY A 79 0.69 9.43 1.41
CA GLY A 79 1.06 10.52 2.30
C GLY A 79 0.11 10.65 3.51
N ASP A 80 0.08 11.82 4.13
CA ASP A 80 -0.70 12.06 5.35
C ASP A 80 -2.22 11.97 5.16
N GLN A 81 -2.69 11.98 3.91
CA GLN A 81 -4.11 11.90 3.55
C GLN A 81 -4.48 10.54 2.94
N GLY A 82 -3.71 9.49 3.23
CA GLY A 82 -3.95 8.15 2.69
C GLY A 82 -5.38 7.65 2.98
N ASP A 83 -5.91 7.89 4.18
CA ASP A 83 -7.25 7.43 4.57
C ASP A 83 -8.35 8.11 3.73
N GLN A 84 -8.28 9.43 3.52
CA GLN A 84 -9.26 10.13 2.67
C GLN A 84 -9.13 9.71 1.20
N LYS A 85 -7.91 9.51 0.71
CA LYS A 85 -7.66 9.06 -0.66
C LYS A 85 -8.20 7.65 -0.89
N LEU A 86 -7.98 6.72 0.05
CA LEU A 86 -8.53 5.37 -0.04
C LEU A 86 -10.06 5.41 -0.11
N GLN A 87 -10.70 6.21 0.74
CA GLN A 87 -12.16 6.38 0.71
C GLN A 87 -12.65 6.94 -0.62
N ALA A 88 -11.93 7.91 -1.20
CA ALA A 88 -12.27 8.47 -2.51
C ALA A 88 -12.13 7.43 -3.64
N LEU A 89 -11.04 6.65 -3.65
CA LEU A 89 -10.83 5.57 -4.62
C LEU A 89 -11.90 4.48 -4.50
N MET A 90 -12.24 4.10 -3.26
CA MET A 90 -13.32 3.13 -3.01
C MET A 90 -14.69 3.66 -3.44
N ALA A 91 -15.00 4.93 -3.16
CA ALA A 91 -16.26 5.55 -3.58
C ALA A 91 -16.34 5.73 -5.10
N GLY A 92 -15.20 5.94 -5.76
CA GLY A 92 -15.10 6.04 -7.21
C GLY A 92 -15.15 4.70 -7.93
N GLY A 93 -14.96 3.58 -7.24
CA GLY A 93 -14.89 2.26 -7.88
C GLY A 93 -13.53 1.94 -8.51
N GLU A 94 -12.52 2.79 -8.30
CA GLU A 94 -11.24 2.79 -9.04
C GLU A 94 -10.08 2.45 -8.09
N LEU A 95 -10.13 1.28 -7.46
CA LEU A 95 -8.97 0.80 -6.69
C LEU A 95 -7.79 0.49 -7.65
N PRO A 96 -6.55 0.86 -7.27
CA PRO A 96 -5.34 0.45 -7.98
C PRO A 96 -5.13 -1.07 -7.95
N ASP A 97 -4.22 -1.56 -8.79
CA ASP A 97 -3.93 -3.00 -8.93
C ASP A 97 -3.57 -3.67 -7.60
N ILE A 98 -2.79 -2.97 -6.75
CA ILE A 98 -2.41 -3.45 -5.42
C ILE A 98 -2.68 -2.38 -4.38
N VAL A 99 -3.40 -2.74 -3.33
CA VAL A 99 -3.62 -1.88 -2.16
C VAL A 99 -2.97 -2.51 -0.92
N VAL A 100 -2.06 -1.76 -0.28
CA VAL A 100 -1.52 -2.14 1.02
C VAL A 100 -2.29 -1.41 2.10
N PHE A 101 -3.27 -2.11 2.69
CA PHE A 101 -4.11 -1.58 3.75
C PHE A 101 -3.36 -1.41 5.07
N LYS A 102 -3.76 -0.38 5.83
CA LYS A 102 -3.20 -0.09 7.16
C LYS A 102 -3.93 -0.84 8.27
N THR A 103 -5.24 -1.06 8.11
CA THR A 103 -6.08 -1.66 9.16
C THR A 103 -6.98 -2.75 8.62
N LYS A 104 -7.35 -3.70 9.50
CA LYS A 104 -8.34 -4.76 9.22
C LYS A 104 -9.66 -4.20 8.69
N ARG A 105 -10.14 -3.10 9.28
CA ARG A 105 -11.42 -2.47 8.90
C ARG A 105 -11.43 -1.99 7.45
N GLN A 106 -10.32 -1.46 6.95
CA GLN A 106 -10.24 -1.03 5.55
C GLN A 106 -10.39 -2.22 4.59
N VAL A 107 -9.82 -3.38 4.94
CA VAL A 107 -10.01 -4.61 4.17
C VAL A 107 -11.48 -5.02 4.20
N GLU A 108 -12.11 -5.05 5.37
CA GLU A 108 -13.52 -5.41 5.52
C GLU A 108 -14.46 -4.50 4.71
N ASP A 109 -14.20 -3.19 4.71
CA ASP A 109 -14.99 -2.22 3.95
C ASP A 109 -14.80 -2.42 2.44
N ALA A 110 -13.59 -2.73 1.96
CA ALA A 110 -13.33 -3.05 0.55
C ALA A 110 -13.94 -4.39 0.12
N VAL A 111 -13.94 -5.41 0.99
CA VAL A 111 -14.65 -6.68 0.77
C VAL A 111 -16.15 -6.45 0.69
N ARG A 112 -16.73 -5.65 1.59
CA ARG A 112 -18.16 -5.32 1.59
C ARG A 112 -18.56 -4.56 0.32
N ALA A 113 -17.68 -3.72 -0.20
CA ALA A 113 -17.87 -3.01 -1.46
C ALA A 113 -17.66 -3.90 -2.70
N GLY A 114 -17.23 -5.17 -2.54
CA GLY A 114 -17.02 -6.09 -3.66
C GLY A 114 -15.84 -5.71 -4.56
N MET A 115 -14.87 -4.96 -4.02
CA MET A 115 -13.77 -4.39 -4.81
C MET A 115 -12.50 -5.23 -4.81
N LEU A 116 -12.48 -6.35 -4.08
CA LEU A 116 -11.30 -7.20 -3.93
C LEU A 116 -11.53 -8.55 -4.61
N GLU A 117 -10.49 -9.04 -5.30
CA GLU A 117 -10.49 -10.33 -5.97
C GLU A 117 -10.51 -11.49 -4.96
N ASN A 118 -11.29 -12.53 -5.25
CA ASN A 118 -11.32 -13.75 -4.45
C ASN A 118 -10.04 -14.57 -4.67
N LEU A 119 -9.12 -14.55 -3.71
CA LEU A 119 -7.84 -15.25 -3.80
C LEU A 119 -7.99 -16.78 -3.75
N ASP A 120 -9.09 -17.30 -3.21
CA ASP A 120 -9.33 -18.75 -3.15
C ASP A 120 -9.45 -19.36 -4.57
N GLU A 121 -9.87 -18.57 -5.56
CA GLU A 121 -9.96 -18.99 -6.96
C GLU A 121 -8.61 -19.02 -7.68
N HIS A 122 -7.57 -18.44 -7.08
CA HIS A 122 -6.23 -18.32 -7.66
C HIS A 122 -5.13 -18.94 -6.79
N LEU A 123 -5.49 -19.80 -5.82
CA LEU A 123 -4.51 -20.43 -4.92
C LEU A 123 -3.52 -21.37 -5.65
N ASP A 124 -3.92 -21.89 -6.81
CA ASP A 124 -3.07 -22.65 -7.71
C ASP A 124 -1.85 -21.83 -8.17
N LYS A 125 -2.03 -20.52 -8.35
CA LYS A 125 -0.97 -19.57 -8.73
C LYS A 125 -0.17 -19.06 -7.52
N LEU A 126 -0.60 -19.36 -6.29
CA LEU A 126 -0.01 -18.87 -5.05
C LEU A 126 0.57 -19.98 -4.16
N PRO A 127 1.41 -20.90 -4.69
CA PRO A 127 1.88 -22.06 -3.92
C PRO A 127 2.70 -21.67 -2.68
N ASN A 128 3.44 -20.57 -2.76
CA ASN A 128 4.22 -20.06 -1.63
C ASN A 128 3.34 -19.49 -0.51
N VAL A 129 2.18 -18.91 -0.85
CA VAL A 129 1.23 -18.42 0.14
C VAL A 129 0.55 -19.60 0.83
N SER A 130 0.07 -20.57 0.06
CA SER A 130 -0.54 -21.79 0.60
C SER A 130 0.41 -22.56 1.52
N LYS A 131 1.70 -22.62 1.18
CA LYS A 131 2.71 -23.30 2.00
C LYS A 131 3.04 -22.55 3.29
N ASN A 132 3.25 -21.23 3.22
CA ASN A 132 3.87 -20.48 4.32
C ASN A 132 2.87 -19.65 5.14
N ALA A 133 1.70 -19.34 4.60
CA ALA A 133 0.73 -18.41 5.19
C ALA A 133 -0.66 -19.02 5.38
N SER A 134 -0.82 -20.35 5.33
CA SER A 134 -2.12 -21.03 5.41
C SER A 134 -2.96 -20.64 6.64
N VAL A 135 -2.35 -20.59 7.82
CA VAL A 135 -3.01 -20.19 9.07
C VAL A 135 -3.49 -18.74 9.00
N ALA A 136 -2.65 -17.85 8.47
CA ALA A 136 -2.99 -16.45 8.37
C ALA A 136 -4.05 -16.21 7.28
N LEU A 137 -4.00 -16.93 6.15
CA LEU A 137 -5.09 -16.95 5.18
C LEU A 137 -6.42 -17.39 5.82
N GLN A 138 -6.39 -18.43 6.66
CA GLN A 138 -7.59 -18.87 7.37
C GLN A 138 -8.14 -17.78 8.28
N TYR A 139 -7.27 -17.07 9.03
CA TYR A 139 -7.70 -15.91 9.81
C TYR A 139 -8.39 -14.85 8.93
N TYR A 140 -7.90 -14.59 7.72
CA TYR A 140 -8.55 -13.63 6.82
C TYR A 140 -9.92 -14.14 6.34
N ARG A 141 -10.07 -15.43 6.04
CA ARG A 141 -11.37 -16.04 5.71
C ARG A 141 -12.37 -15.90 6.85
N ASP A 142 -11.92 -16.10 8.08
CA ASP A 142 -12.82 -16.08 9.23
C ASP A 142 -13.15 -14.66 9.68
N ALA A 143 -12.17 -13.75 9.63
CA ALA A 143 -12.25 -12.47 10.30
C ALA A 143 -12.58 -11.29 9.38
N VAL A 144 -12.31 -11.35 8.06
CA VAL A 144 -12.49 -10.21 7.14
C VAL A 144 -13.29 -10.50 5.88
N SER A 145 -13.79 -11.73 5.70
CA SER A 145 -14.48 -12.16 4.49
C SER A 145 -15.91 -11.63 4.33
N ASN A 146 -16.39 -10.78 5.24
CA ASN A 146 -17.78 -10.31 5.29
C ASN A 146 -18.79 -11.47 5.28
N GLY A 147 -18.46 -12.59 5.94
CA GLY A 147 -19.33 -13.78 6.06
C GLY A 147 -19.28 -14.75 4.88
N SER A 148 -18.54 -14.45 3.81
CA SER A 148 -18.38 -15.35 2.67
C SER A 148 -17.47 -16.55 2.93
N GLY A 149 -16.61 -16.47 3.96
CA GLY A 149 -15.59 -17.48 4.25
C GLY A 149 -14.47 -17.55 3.21
N LYS A 150 -14.34 -16.52 2.36
CA LYS A 150 -13.33 -16.43 1.29
C LYS A 150 -12.16 -15.52 1.64
N ALA A 151 -11.00 -15.78 1.06
CA ALA A 151 -9.81 -14.97 1.24
C ALA A 151 -9.75 -13.83 0.19
N TYR A 152 -9.72 -12.58 0.64
CA TYR A 152 -9.64 -11.39 -0.23
C TYR A 152 -8.39 -10.55 -0.04
N ALA A 153 -7.55 -10.89 0.94
CA ALA A 153 -6.32 -10.17 1.22
C ALA A 153 -5.24 -11.10 1.76
N LEU A 154 -3.99 -10.71 1.51
CA LEU A 154 -2.81 -11.41 2.01
C LEU A 154 -2.27 -10.73 3.27
N PRO A 155 -1.87 -11.50 4.29
CA PRO A 155 -1.19 -10.96 5.46
C PRO A 155 0.21 -10.47 5.08
N ASN A 156 0.58 -9.27 5.55
CA ASN A 156 1.93 -8.73 5.36
C ASN A 156 2.92 -9.17 6.46
N LYS A 157 2.44 -9.83 7.52
CA LYS A 157 3.23 -10.38 8.61
C LYS A 157 2.65 -11.72 9.05
N ILE A 158 3.50 -12.74 9.10
CA ILE A 158 3.16 -14.10 9.52
C ILE A 158 4.25 -14.61 10.47
N GLY A 159 3.85 -15.22 11.59
CA GLY A 159 4.78 -15.77 12.58
C GLY A 159 4.40 -15.44 14.02
N PRO A 160 5.09 -16.07 15.00
CA PRO A 160 4.92 -15.72 16.40
C PRO A 160 5.31 -14.26 16.62
N SER A 161 4.56 -13.54 17.45
CA SER A 161 4.95 -12.20 17.87
C SER A 161 6.27 -12.29 18.64
N GLU A 162 7.32 -11.64 18.14
CA GLU A 162 8.60 -11.57 18.86
C GLU A 162 8.39 -10.88 20.21
N VAL A 163 9.10 -11.34 21.25
CA VAL A 163 9.10 -10.67 22.56
C VAL A 163 9.64 -9.25 22.37
N GLY A 164 8.79 -8.24 22.61
CA GLY A 164 9.11 -6.83 22.34
C GLY A 164 8.42 -6.24 21.11
N ALA A 165 7.72 -7.02 20.30
CA ALA A 165 6.95 -6.53 19.14
C ALA A 165 5.85 -5.51 19.50
N ASN A 166 5.46 -5.44 20.77
CA ASN A 166 4.52 -4.46 21.30
C ASN A 166 5.17 -3.14 21.76
N ILE A 167 6.50 -3.07 21.82
CA ILE A 167 7.26 -1.87 22.20
C ILE A 167 7.86 -1.26 20.93
N ASN A 168 7.04 -0.55 20.17
CA ASN A 168 7.49 0.19 18.98
C ASN A 168 8.14 1.55 19.30
N TYR A 169 7.87 2.08 20.49
CA TYR A 169 8.33 3.40 20.91
C TYR A 169 8.82 3.33 22.35
N GLY A 170 10.00 3.90 22.59
CA GLY A 170 10.56 4.07 23.92
C GLY A 170 10.97 5.53 24.11
N PRO A 171 10.76 6.11 25.30
CA PRO A 171 11.32 7.41 25.60
C PRO A 171 12.85 7.30 25.56
N VAL A 172 13.48 8.09 24.70
CA VAL A 172 14.94 8.26 24.68
C VAL A 172 15.26 9.66 25.17
N ILE A 173 16.16 9.76 26.14
CA ILE A 173 16.64 11.05 26.67
C ILE A 173 18.16 11.14 26.48
N ARG A 174 18.62 12.34 26.10
CA ARG A 174 20.05 12.68 26.08
C ARG A 174 20.57 12.80 27.51
N TRP A 175 21.04 11.68 28.06
CA TRP A 175 21.52 11.58 29.44
C TRP A 175 22.69 12.54 29.74
N ASP A 176 23.52 12.83 28.75
CA ASP A 176 24.61 13.80 28.86
C ASP A 176 24.10 15.24 29.06
N LEU A 177 23.03 15.64 28.35
CA LEU A 177 22.40 16.95 28.52
C LEU A 177 21.68 17.05 29.86
N TYR A 178 20.99 15.98 30.26
CA TYR A 178 20.36 15.90 31.59
C TYR A 178 21.39 16.12 32.71
N LYS A 179 22.54 15.43 32.66
CA LYS A 179 23.61 15.63 33.66
C LYS A 179 24.16 17.05 33.66
N LYS A 180 24.38 17.68 32.50
CA LYS A 180 24.86 19.07 32.42
C LYS A 180 23.86 20.05 33.02
N ALA A 181 22.57 19.91 32.70
CA ALA A 181 21.52 20.74 33.25
C ALA A 181 21.39 20.54 34.77
N TRP A 182 21.50 19.30 35.25
CA TRP A 182 21.50 18.97 36.67
C TRP A 182 22.68 19.59 37.43
N HIS A 183 23.88 19.50 36.87
CA HIS A 183 25.04 20.16 37.46
C HIS A 183 24.87 21.69 37.45
N ALA A 184 24.41 22.28 36.35
CA ALA A 184 24.16 23.71 36.25
C ALA A 184 23.10 24.22 37.24
N SER A 185 22.00 23.48 37.45
CA SER A 185 20.96 23.84 38.43
C SER A 185 21.45 23.71 39.87
N ASN A 186 22.35 22.75 40.14
CA ASN A 186 22.83 22.49 41.50
C ASN A 186 24.08 23.30 41.87
N GLN A 187 24.70 24.00 40.92
CA GLN A 187 25.76 24.99 41.23
C GLN A 187 25.21 26.32 41.78
N GLY A 188 23.89 26.55 41.73
CA GLY A 188 23.24 27.73 42.30
C GLY A 188 22.83 27.62 43.78
N ILE A 189 22.82 26.41 44.38
CA ILE A 189 22.23 26.14 45.71
C ILE A 189 23.31 25.86 46.78
N GLY A 190 24.59 26.13 46.51
CA GLY A 190 25.66 25.77 47.45
C GLY A 190 26.90 26.64 47.35
N ARG A 191 26.77 27.96 47.59
CA ARG A 191 27.93 28.80 47.93
C ARG A 191 27.63 29.89 48.96
N LEU A 192 26.74 29.58 49.90
CA LEU A 192 26.61 30.32 51.16
C LEU A 192 26.73 29.33 52.33
N SER A 193 27.72 29.58 53.19
CA SER A 193 28.06 28.90 54.44
C SER A 193 28.76 27.53 54.36
N ALA A 194 30.07 27.57 54.60
CA ALA A 194 30.84 26.76 55.56
C ALA A 194 32.31 27.04 55.19
N GLY A 195 33.09 27.76 55.99
CA GLY A 195 33.41 27.37 57.35
C GLY A 195 34.58 26.41 57.26
N SER A 196 35.74 26.87 57.72
CA SER A 196 37.05 26.21 57.69
C SER A 196 37.01 24.70 57.90
N GLU A 197 37.72 23.95 57.06
CA GLU A 197 38.41 22.76 57.56
C GLU A 197 39.78 22.65 56.89
N ALA A 198 40.76 22.60 57.76
CA ALA A 198 42.17 22.55 57.47
C ALA A 198 42.54 21.18 56.89
N ASP A 199 43.44 21.23 55.92
CA ASP A 199 44.66 20.43 55.85
C ASP A 199 44.73 19.20 56.77
N ALA A 200 44.61 18.02 56.16
CA ALA A 200 45.45 16.86 56.45
C ALA A 200 45.18 15.78 55.38
N GLY A 201 46.07 15.70 54.39
CA GLY A 201 46.39 14.42 53.76
C GLY A 201 47.41 13.65 54.63
N PRO A 202 47.93 12.49 54.18
CA PRO A 202 47.54 11.66 53.04
C PRO A 202 46.54 10.53 53.38
#